data_AF-A0A7Y2G1G1-F1
#
_entry.id   AF-A0A7Y2G1G1-F1
#
_cell.length_a   1.000
_cell.length_b   1.000
_cell.length_c   1.000
_cell.angle_alpha   90.00
_cell.angle_beta   90.00
_cell.angle_gamma   90.00
#
_symmetry.space_group_name_H-M   'P 1'
#
loop_
_entity.id
_entity.type
_entity.pdbx_description
1 polymer ?
#
loop_
_entity_poly.entity_id
_entity_poly.type
_entity_poly.pdbx_seq_one_letter_code
_entity_poly.pdbx_strand_id
1 'polypeptide(L)' 'KKANLFVADGDPFETKTQISHVFIDGYQIPMISRQTELYDEFLNRDPGLEKETN' A
#
# COMPACT_ATOMS: atom_id res chain seq x y z
N LYS A 1 -6.24 10.08 -26.54
CA LYS A 1 -6.35 10.60 -25.15
C LYS A 1 -5.91 9.46 -24.22
N LYS A 2 -4.81 9.60 -23.48
CA LYS A 2 -4.35 8.56 -22.55
C LYS A 2 -5.24 8.57 -21.29
N ALA A 3 -5.68 7.40 -20.84
CA ALA A 3 -6.60 7.24 -19.71
C ALA A 3 -5.81 7.18 -18.39
N ASN A 4 -5.09 8.26 -18.09
CA ASN A 4 -4.37 8.41 -16.82
C ASN A 4 -5.26 9.19 -15.85
N LEU A 5 -5.73 8.54 -14.80
CA LEU A 5 -6.57 9.17 -13.77
C LEU A 5 -6.16 8.61 -12.41
N PHE A 6 -6.15 9.44 -11.39
CA PHE A 6 -5.98 9.00 -10.01
C PHE A 6 -7.10 9.58 -9.15
N VAL A 7 -7.54 8.80 -8.16
CA VAL A 7 -8.59 9.16 -7.21
C VAL A 7 -7.92 9.42 -5.87
N ALA A 8 -8.16 10.60 -5.32
CA ALA A 8 -7.65 11.05 -4.04
C ALA A 8 -8.80 11.53 -3.16
N ASP A 9 -8.63 11.44 -1.84
CA ASP A 9 -9.60 11.87 -0.83
C ASP A 9 -9.65 13.39 -0.62
N GLY A 10 -8.74 14.13 -1.27
CA GLY A 10 -8.59 15.59 -1.17
C GLY A 10 -7.74 16.18 -2.30
N ASP A 11 -7.12 17.33 -2.05
CA ASP A 11 -6.21 17.97 -3.02
C ASP A 11 -4.90 17.16 -3.13
N PRO A 12 -4.51 16.66 -4.32
CA PRO A 12 -3.32 15.85 -4.49
C PRO A 12 -1.99 16.57 -4.18
N PHE A 13 -2.00 17.89 -3.98
CA PHE A 13 -0.81 18.66 -3.57
C PHE A 13 -0.71 18.87 -2.05
N GLU A 14 -1.71 18.47 -1.27
CA GLU A 14 -1.62 18.44 0.18
C GLU A 14 -0.98 17.13 0.64
N THR A 15 0.03 17.22 1.52
CA THR A 15 0.73 16.05 2.07
C THR A 15 -0.17 15.13 2.91
N LYS A 16 -1.34 15.62 3.31
CA LYS A 16 -2.34 14.86 4.06
C LYS A 16 -3.21 13.98 3.16
N THR A 17 -3.30 14.32 1.88
CA THR A 17 -4.15 13.63 0.91
C THR A 17 -3.56 12.26 0.57
N GLN A 18 -4.36 11.21 0.69
CA GLN A 18 -4.00 9.86 0.30
C GLN A 18 -4.60 9.52 -1.06
N ILE A 19 -3.72 9.14 -1.98
CA ILE A 19 -4.12 8.64 -3.29
C ILE A 19 -4.65 7.22 -3.11
N SER A 20 -5.96 7.05 -3.27
CA SER A 20 -6.63 5.75 -3.08
C SER A 20 -6.49 4.83 -4.29
N HIS A 21 -6.56 5.38 -5.50
CA HIS A 21 -6.49 4.59 -6.74
C HIS A 21 -5.73 5.32 -7.84
N VAL A 22 -4.87 4.62 -8.57
CA VAL A 22 -4.15 5.16 -9.73
C VAL A 22 -4.42 4.28 -10.94
N PHE A 23 -4.81 4.90 -12.04
CA PHE A 23 -5.00 4.27 -13.35
C PHE A 23 -4.01 4.89 -14.34
N ILE A 24 -3.23 4.05 -15.01
CA ILE A 24 -2.29 4.46 -16.05
C ILE A 24 -2.61 3.67 -17.31
N ASP A 25 -2.86 4.38 -18.41
CA ASP A 25 -3.28 3.81 -19.70
C ASP A 25 -4.48 2.84 -19.57
N GLY A 26 -5.37 3.10 -18.61
CA GLY A 26 -6.56 2.28 -18.33
C GLY A 26 -6.34 1.08 -17.39
N TYR A 27 -5.11 0.83 -16.95
CA TYR A 27 -4.78 -0.25 -16.01
C TYR A 27 -4.72 0.28 -14.58
N GLN A 28 -5.34 -0.43 -13.64
CA GLN A 28 -5.27 -0.13 -12.22
C GLN A 28 -3.88 -0.51 -11.70
N ILE A 29 -3.15 0.47 -11.20
CA ILE A 29 -1.83 0.28 -10.60
C ILE A 29 -2.02 0.14 -9.08
N PRO A 30 -1.60 -0.99 -8.48
CA PRO A 30 -1.68 -1.16 -7.04
C PRO A 30 -0.69 -0.21 -6.36
N MET A 31 -1.15 0.49 -5.32
CA MET A 31 -0.34 1.40 -4.49
C MET A 31 0.42 0.61 -3.41
N ILE A 32 0.99 -0.53 -3.78
CA ILE A 32 1.81 -1.35 -2.90
C ILE A 32 3.27 -1.01 -3.15
N SER A 33 3.98 -0.64 -2.09
CA SER A 33 5.44 -0.53 -2.11
C SER A 33 6.03 -1.77 -1.45
N ARG A 34 7.23 -2.17 -1.85
CA ARG A 34 8.01 -3.21 -1.15
C ARG A 34 8.11 -2.95 0.36
N GLN A 35 8.08 -1.68 0.77
CA GLN A 35 8.08 -1.29 2.17
C GLN A 35 6.77 -1.65 2.89
N THR A 36 5.62 -1.47 2.21
CA THR A 36 4.30 -1.90 2.70
C THR A 36 4.27 -3.42 2.86
N GLU A 37 4.78 -4.15 1.86
CA GLU A 37 4.86 -5.60 1.90
C GLU A 37 5.74 -6.10 3.06
N LEU A 38 6.93 -5.52 3.24
CA LEU A 38 7.83 -5.89 4.35
C LEU A 38 7.23 -5.55 5.72
N TYR A 39 6.47 -4.46 5.82
CA TYR A 39 5.75 -4.10 7.05
C TYR A 39 4.65 -5.11 7.35
N ASP A 40 3.84 -5.48 6.36
CA ASP A 40 2.79 -6.49 6.51
C ASP A 40 3.39 -7.86 6.83
N GLU A 41 4.50 -8.23 6.20
CA GLU A 41 5.25 -9.46 6.52
C GLU A 41 5.77 -9.44 7.97
N PHE A 42 6.26 -8.31 8.46
CA PHE A 42 6.69 -8.16 9.85
C PHE A 42 5.51 -8.27 10.83
N LEU A 43 4.37 -7.66 10.51
CA LEU A 43 3.20 -7.63 11.37
C LEU A 43 2.50 -9.00 11.44
N ASN A 44 2.44 -9.70 10.31
CA ASN A 44 1.91 -11.06 10.20
C ASN A 44 2.94 -12.14 10.52
N ARG A 45 4.15 -11.76 10.93
CA ARG A 45 5.13 -12.71 11.42
C ARG A 45 4.63 -13.21 12.76
N ASP A 46 3.98 -14.37 12.75
CA ASP A 46 3.67 -15.11 13.97
C ASP A 46 4.97 -15.21 14.77
N PRO A 47 5.02 -14.67 16.01
CA PRO A 47 6.18 -14.86 16.85
C PRO A 47 6.21 -16.34 17.22
N GLY A 48 6.92 -17.14 16.42
CA GLY A 48 7.27 -18.54 16.69
C GLY A 48 8.21 -18.68 17.89
N LEU A 49 8.00 -17.89 18.94
CA LEU A 49 8.48 -18.16 20.28
C LEU A 49 7.45 -19.07 20.95
N GLU A 50 7.32 -20.30 20.44
CA GLU A 50 7.02 -21.39 21.36
C GLU A 50 8.20 -21.41 22.34
N LYS A 51 8.03 -20.74 23.48
CA LYS A 51 8.94 -20.87 24.60
C LYS A 51 8.92 -22.35 24.96
N GLU A 52 9.96 -23.07 24.59
CA GLU A 52 10.22 -24.40 25.12
C GLU A 52 10.25 -24.28 26.65
N THR A 53 9.13 -24.64 27.27
CA THR A 53 8.99 -24.69 28.72
C THR A 53 9.23 -26.15 29.08
N ASN A 54 10.48 -26.43 29.41
CA ASN A 54 10.96 -27.69 29.96
C ASN A 54 10.39 -27.92 31.36
#